data_AF-A0A3L7QFL8-F1
#
_entry.id   AF-A0A3L7QFL8-F1
#
_cell.length_a   1.000
_cell.length_b   1.000
_cell.length_c   1.000
_cell.angle_alpha   90.00
_cell.angle_beta   90.00
_cell.angle_gamma   90.00
#
_symmetry.space_group_name_H-M   'P 1'
#
loop_
_entity.id
_entity.type
_entity.pdbx_description
1 polymer ?
#
loop_
_entity_poly.entity_id
_entity_poly.type
_entity_poly.pdbx_seq_one_letter_code
_entity_poly.pdbx_strand_id
1 'polypeptide(L)'
;ERLIKDAGGDYAYSLGYNNEGTLTGLTNKSPGDSPILADKTNLSNSKIAFNHGSSGNNVLFVGGHVRWLPARKQNTIGDDFFLNEDHKILAGKHLQDHVLAPSHARPFGDSGSPD
;
A
#
# COMPACT_ATOMS: atom_id res chain seq x y z
N GLU A 1 -7.86 -2.77 19.32
CA GLU A 1 -6.96 -3.35 18.30
C GLU A 1 -7.62 -4.37 17.37
N ARG A 2 -8.33 -5.38 17.88
CA ARG A 2 -8.99 -6.42 17.05
C ARG A 2 -9.93 -5.86 15.95
N LEU A 3 -10.72 -4.83 16.25
CA LEU A 3 -11.66 -4.24 15.29
C LEU A 3 -10.98 -3.66 14.04
N ILE A 4 -9.83 -3.00 14.18
CA ILE A 4 -9.13 -2.36 13.03
C ILE A 4 -8.53 -3.43 12.12
N LYS A 5 -7.98 -4.51 12.71
CA LYS A 5 -7.41 -5.63 11.97
C LYS A 5 -8.48 -6.36 11.14
N ASP A 6 -9.67 -6.52 11.69
CA ASP A 6 -10.76 -7.28 11.06
C ASP A 6 -11.58 -6.39 10.08
N ALA A 7 -11.67 -5.08 10.32
CA ALA A 7 -12.44 -4.16 9.47
C ALA A 7 -11.91 -4.00 8.04
N GLY A 8 -10.60 -4.17 7.83
CA GLY A 8 -9.99 -4.08 6.50
C GLY A 8 -10.23 -5.31 5.61
N GLY A 9 -10.70 -6.41 6.20
CA GLY A 9 -10.87 -7.69 5.50
C GLY A 9 -9.57 -8.14 4.86
N ASP A 10 -9.67 -8.63 3.62
CA ASP A 10 -8.54 -9.13 2.82
C ASP A 10 -7.96 -8.08 1.85
N TYR A 11 -8.19 -6.79 2.12
CA TYR A 11 -7.73 -5.70 1.27
C TYR A 11 -6.61 -4.86 1.90
N ALA A 12 -5.78 -4.29 1.04
CA ALA A 12 -4.82 -3.24 1.33
C ALA A 12 -5.33 -1.91 0.78
N TYR A 13 -5.11 -0.84 1.55
CA TYR A 13 -5.58 0.51 1.27
C TYR A 13 -4.42 1.49 1.28
N SER A 14 -4.55 2.62 0.57
CA SER A 14 -3.53 3.67 0.57
C SER A 14 -3.23 4.19 1.99
N LEU A 15 -1.95 4.22 2.36
CA LEU A 15 -1.46 4.87 3.59
C LEU A 15 -1.35 6.40 3.45
N GLY A 16 -1.64 6.95 2.27
CA GLY A 16 -1.35 8.34 1.95
C GLY A 16 0.15 8.58 1.77
N TYR A 17 0.53 9.86 1.79
CA TYR A 17 1.90 10.31 1.60
C TYR A 17 2.21 11.51 2.48
N ASN A 18 3.49 11.74 2.74
CA ASN A 18 3.99 12.93 3.40
C ASN A 18 4.02 14.10 2.41
N ASN A 19 3.31 15.16 2.73
CA ASN A 19 3.35 16.43 2.03
C ASN A 19 3.90 17.48 2.99
N GLU A 20 5.18 17.79 2.90
CA GLU A 20 5.84 18.82 3.74
C GLU A 20 5.62 18.61 5.25
N GLY A 21 5.67 17.36 5.72
CA GLY A 21 5.48 17.01 7.14
C GLY A 21 4.03 16.69 7.52
N THR A 22 3.07 16.83 6.59
CA THR A 22 1.66 16.52 6.82
C THR A 22 1.26 15.23 6.09
N LEU A 23 0.62 14.30 6.81
CA LEU A 23 0.01 13.14 6.19
C LEU A 23 -1.16 13.57 5.28
N THR A 24 -1.04 13.29 4.00
CA THR A 24 -2.03 13.66 2.98
C THR A 24 -2.57 12.41 2.30
N GLY A 25 -3.89 12.34 2.18
CA GLY A 25 -4.58 11.27 1.46
C GLY A 25 -4.71 11.55 -0.04
N LEU A 26 -4.98 10.51 -0.82
CA LEU A 26 -5.36 10.66 -2.22
C LEU A 26 -6.77 11.27 -2.33
N THR A 27 -7.00 12.05 -3.39
CA THR A 27 -8.29 12.68 -3.69
C THR A 27 -8.69 12.39 -5.13
N ASN A 28 -9.91 12.77 -5.53
CA ASN A 28 -10.33 12.70 -6.94
C ASN A 28 -9.53 13.63 -7.88
N LYS A 29 -8.65 14.49 -7.34
CA LYS A 29 -7.72 15.32 -8.11
C LYS A 29 -6.32 14.73 -8.22
N SER A 30 -6.04 13.63 -7.50
CA SER A 30 -4.78 12.90 -7.64
C SER A 30 -4.67 12.29 -9.04
N PRO A 31 -3.45 11.98 -9.53
CA PRO A 31 -3.27 11.30 -10.81
C PRO A 31 -4.17 10.07 -10.94
N GLY A 32 -4.76 9.87 -12.12
CA GLY A 32 -5.71 8.77 -12.35
C GLY A 32 -5.11 7.38 -12.13
N ASP A 33 -3.79 7.26 -12.29
CA ASP A 33 -3.00 6.04 -12.07
C ASP A 33 -2.46 5.90 -10.64
N SER A 34 -2.92 6.71 -9.68
CA SER A 34 -2.60 6.50 -8.26
C SER A 34 -3.39 5.32 -7.70
N PRO A 35 -2.74 4.27 -7.14
CA PRO A 35 -3.42 3.09 -6.61
C PRO A 35 -4.10 3.40 -5.26
N ILE A 36 -5.31 2.88 -5.06
CA ILE A 36 -6.09 3.09 -3.84
C ILE A 36 -6.46 1.80 -3.11
N LEU A 37 -6.55 0.67 -3.82
CA LEU A 37 -6.93 -0.61 -3.24
C LEU A 37 -6.36 -1.79 -4.03
N ALA A 38 -5.93 -2.82 -3.30
CA ALA A 38 -5.54 -4.12 -3.84
C ALA A 38 -5.84 -5.21 -2.80
N ASP A 39 -5.65 -6.48 -3.17
CA ASP A 39 -5.66 -7.55 -2.18
C ASP A 39 -4.47 -7.39 -1.22
N LYS A 40 -4.72 -7.59 0.07
CA LYS A 40 -3.64 -7.54 1.07
C LYS A 40 -2.69 -8.70 0.82
N THR A 41 -1.40 -8.43 0.82
CA THR A 41 -0.38 -9.48 0.83
C THR A 41 -0.03 -9.85 2.28
N ASN A 42 0.24 -11.13 2.53
CA ASN A 42 0.79 -11.53 3.82
C ASN A 42 2.28 -11.18 3.86
N LEU A 43 2.61 -10.13 4.62
CA LEU A 43 3.96 -9.55 4.71
C LEU A 43 4.92 -10.36 5.59
N SER A 44 4.42 -11.37 6.33
CA SER A 44 5.25 -12.21 7.21
C SER A 44 6.23 -13.11 6.45
N ASN A 45 5.96 -13.32 5.16
CA ASN A 45 6.81 -14.08 4.27
C ASN A 45 7.31 -13.09 3.23
N SER A 46 8.61 -13.08 2.97
CA SER A 46 9.30 -12.33 1.90
C SER A 46 8.79 -12.58 0.46
N LYS A 47 7.65 -13.26 0.34
CA LYS A 47 6.87 -13.50 -0.88
C LYS A 47 5.61 -12.66 -0.80
N ILE A 48 5.67 -11.44 -1.31
CA ILE A 48 4.59 -10.43 -1.38
C ILE A 48 3.53 -10.83 -2.44
N ALA A 49 3.36 -12.13 -2.63
CA ALA A 49 2.74 -12.73 -3.79
C ALA A 49 2.13 -14.06 -3.38
N PHE A 50 1.19 -14.08 -2.44
CA PHE A 50 0.35 -15.28 -2.26
C PHE A 50 -1.02 -15.15 -2.92
N ASN A 51 -1.39 -13.95 -3.35
CA ASN A 51 -2.63 -13.74 -4.07
C ASN A 51 -2.51 -14.30 -5.49
N HIS A 52 -3.58 -14.96 -5.95
CA HIS A 52 -3.70 -15.53 -7.29
C HIS A 52 -2.49 -16.39 -7.74
N GLY A 53 -2.03 -17.30 -6.89
CA GLY A 53 -0.93 -18.22 -7.24
C GLY A 53 0.41 -17.52 -7.46
N SER A 54 0.65 -16.41 -6.74
CA SER A 54 1.89 -15.64 -6.82
C SER A 54 2.12 -14.92 -8.16
N SER A 55 1.07 -14.71 -8.94
CA SER A 55 1.18 -14.16 -10.29
C SER A 55 0.96 -12.65 -10.35
N GLY A 56 0.21 -12.07 -9.40
CA GLY A 56 -0.10 -10.64 -9.36
C GLY A 56 -1.31 -10.30 -8.52
N ASN A 57 -1.70 -9.03 -8.59
CA ASN A 57 -2.87 -8.48 -7.91
C ASN A 57 -3.67 -7.60 -8.87
N ASN A 58 -5.00 -7.62 -8.72
CA ASN A 58 -5.84 -6.56 -9.29
C ASN A 58 -5.70 -5.32 -8.42
N VAL A 59 -5.41 -4.18 -9.05
CA VAL A 59 -5.24 -2.90 -8.37
C VAL A 59 -6.26 -1.91 -8.89
N LEU A 60 -7.03 -1.32 -7.99
CA LEU A 60 -7.96 -0.22 -8.25
C LEU A 60 -7.21 1.10 -8.13
N PHE A 61 -7.46 1.99 -9.09
CA PHE A 61 -6.83 3.31 -9.17
C PHE A 61 -7.84 4.45 -8.98
N VAL A 62 -7.35 5.65 -8.64
CA VAL A 62 -8.16 6.88 -8.48
C VAL A 62 -9.05 7.15 -9.68
N GLY A 63 -8.56 6.86 -10.90
CA GLY A 63 -9.33 7.01 -12.13
C GLY A 63 -10.50 6.03 -12.30
N GLY A 64 -10.75 5.16 -11.33
CA GLY A 64 -11.86 4.20 -11.32
C GLY A 64 -11.62 2.93 -12.15
N HIS A 65 -10.45 2.80 -12.77
CA HIS A 65 -10.08 1.63 -13.55
C HIS A 65 -9.32 0.61 -12.69
N VAL A 66 -9.36 -0.66 -13.10
CA VAL A 66 -8.60 -1.75 -12.46
C VAL A 66 -7.57 -2.28 -13.44
N ARG A 67 -6.33 -2.49 -12.99
CA ARG A 67 -5.28 -3.19 -13.77
C ARG A 67 -4.74 -4.37 -13.00
N TRP A 68 -4.43 -5.43 -13.74
CA TRP A 68 -3.61 -6.52 -13.24
C TRP A 68 -2.15 -6.09 -13.21
N LEU A 69 -1.55 -6.06 -12.01
CA LEU A 69 -0.11 -5.82 -11.85
C LEU A 69 0.57 -7.14 -11.46
N PRO A 70 1.61 -7.57 -12.19
CA PRO A 70 2.29 -8.82 -11.90
C PRO A 70 2.92 -8.79 -10.51
N ALA A 71 2.96 -9.94 -9.86
CA ALA A 71 3.58 -10.09 -8.56
C ALA A 71 5.04 -9.66 -8.68
N ARG A 72 5.55 -8.96 -7.66
CA ARG A 72 6.95 -8.56 -7.59
C ARG A 72 7.84 -9.77 -7.83
N LYS A 73 8.37 -9.87 -9.04
CA LYS A 73 9.60 -10.62 -9.24
C LYS A 73 10.67 -9.79 -8.53
N GLN A 74 11.51 -10.47 -7.77
CA GLN A 74 12.54 -9.91 -6.91
C GLN A 74 13.72 -9.34 -7.74
N ASN A 75 13.42 -8.55 -8.77
CA ASN A 75 14.35 -7.96 -9.72
C ASN A 75 13.94 -6.52 -10.08
N THR A 76 14.41 -5.59 -9.26
CA THR A 76 14.93 -4.24 -9.63
C THR A 76 14.14 -3.27 -10.53
N ILE A 77 12.92 -3.53 -11.00
CA ILE A 77 12.23 -2.60 -11.90
C ILE A 77 10.75 -2.43 -11.52
N GLY A 78 10.43 -1.27 -10.94
CA GLY A 78 9.12 -0.63 -11.06
C GLY A 78 8.14 -0.78 -9.89
N ASP A 79 7.68 0.38 -9.41
CA ASP A 79 6.42 0.66 -8.71
C ASP A 79 5.96 -0.39 -7.69
N ASP A 80 6.76 -0.58 -6.65
CA ASP A 80 6.33 -1.30 -5.48
C ASP A 80 5.28 -0.50 -4.72
N PHE A 81 4.00 -0.72 -5.00
CA PHE A 81 2.93 -0.05 -4.27
C PHE A 81 2.66 -0.69 -2.91
N PHE A 82 3.53 -1.56 -2.38
CA PHE A 82 3.43 -2.10 -1.01
C PHE A 82 4.54 -1.60 -0.08
N LEU A 83 5.59 -0.98 -0.61
CA LEU A 83 6.64 -0.32 0.17
C LEU A 83 6.88 1.08 -0.37
N ASN A 84 7.22 2.01 0.50
CA ASN A 84 7.67 3.32 0.05
C ASN A 84 9.09 3.25 -0.54
N GLU A 85 9.62 4.39 -0.99
CA GLU A 85 10.99 4.49 -1.52
C GLU A 85 12.09 4.00 -0.54
N ASP A 86 11.83 4.04 0.78
CA ASP A 86 12.73 3.49 1.82
C ASP A 86 12.62 1.96 1.98
N HIS A 87 11.82 1.30 1.15
CA HIS A 87 11.49 -0.12 1.23
C HIS A 87 10.80 -0.51 2.55
N LYS A 88 9.95 0.39 3.08
CA LYS A 88 9.19 0.18 4.32
C LYS A 88 7.69 0.28 4.08
N ILE A 89 6.92 -0.36 4.95
CA ILE A 89 5.46 -0.27 4.96
C ILE A 89 5.05 0.96 5.77
N LEU A 90 5.32 2.13 5.20
CA LEU A 90 5.02 3.44 5.74
C LEU A 90 4.34 4.28 4.66
N ALA A 91 3.82 5.46 5.02
CA ALA A 91 3.32 6.41 4.04
C ALA A 91 4.40 6.73 2.99
N GLY A 92 3.93 7.11 1.80
CA GLY A 92 4.76 7.66 0.75
C GLY A 92 5.57 8.86 1.22
N LYS A 93 6.74 9.07 0.62
CA LYS A 93 7.57 10.27 0.81
C LYS A 93 7.01 11.49 0.10
N HIS A 94 6.24 11.28 -0.96
CA HIS A 94 5.59 12.31 -1.79
C HIS A 94 4.43 11.71 -2.59
N LEU A 95 3.74 12.55 -3.39
CA LEU A 95 2.52 12.17 -4.12
C LEU A 95 2.69 10.94 -5.03
N GLN A 96 3.85 10.73 -5.64
CA GLN A 96 4.11 9.58 -6.53
C GLN A 96 4.57 8.30 -5.80
N ASP A 97 4.89 8.38 -4.51
CA ASP A 97 5.39 7.25 -3.72
C ASP A 97 4.21 6.58 -3.04
N HIS A 98 3.55 5.66 -3.73
CA HIS A 98 2.30 5.09 -3.27
C HIS A 98 2.51 3.84 -2.44
N VAL A 99 1.84 3.73 -1.28
CA VAL A 99 1.86 2.52 -0.45
C VAL A 99 0.46 2.09 -0.10
N LEU A 100 0.13 0.85 -0.47
CA LEU A 100 -1.04 0.10 -0.05
C LEU A 100 -0.63 -0.84 1.09
N ALA A 101 -1.36 -0.80 2.19
CA ALA A 101 -1.11 -1.67 3.33
C ALA A 101 -2.41 -2.15 3.99
N PRO A 102 -2.36 -3.25 4.76
CA PRO A 102 -3.52 -3.68 5.55
C PRO A 102 -4.03 -2.56 6.47
N SER A 103 -5.32 -2.59 6.82
CA SER A 103 -5.99 -1.57 7.65
C SER A 103 -5.35 -1.29 9.02
N HIS A 104 -4.56 -2.24 9.56
CA HIS A 104 -3.87 -2.08 10.84
C HIS A 104 -2.48 -1.45 10.70
N ALA A 105 -1.94 -1.32 9.49
CA ALA A 105 -0.67 -0.64 9.25
C ALA A 105 -0.79 0.84 9.62
N ARG A 106 0.32 1.41 10.10
CA ARG A 106 0.39 2.80 10.52
C ARG A 106 1.25 3.60 9.53
N PRO A 107 0.79 4.77 9.04
CA PRO A 107 1.54 5.59 8.08
C PRO A 107 2.95 5.98 8.55
N PHE A 108 3.17 6.04 9.87
CA PHE A 108 4.46 6.40 10.48
C PHE A 108 5.08 5.27 11.31
N GLY A 109 4.58 4.04 11.14
CA GLY A 109 4.99 2.87 11.91
C GLY A 109 4.30 2.84 13.28
N ASP A 110 4.63 1.83 14.08
CA ASP A 110 4.24 1.82 15.47
C ASP A 110 5.03 2.95 16.15
N SER A 111 4.39 4.10 16.35
CA SER A 111 4.83 5.01 17.40
C SER A 111 4.81 4.17 18.67
N GLY A 112 5.98 3.82 19.19
CA GLY A 112 6.05 3.24 20.52
C GLY A 112 5.16 4.10 21.42
N SER A 113 4.22 3.47 22.12
CA SER A 113 3.65 4.09 23.30
C SER A 113 4.83 4.66 24.10
N PRO A 114 4.80 5.91 24.57
CA PRO A 114 5.78 6.33 25.55
C PRO A 114 5.54 5.45 26.79
N ASP A 115 6.53 4.63 27.13
CA ASP A 115 6.69 4.14 28.49
C ASP A 115 6.96 5.34 29.43
#